data_AF-A0A1Q3K7H4-F1
#
_entry.id   AF-A0A1Q3K7H4-F1
#
_cell.length_a   1.000
_cell.length_b   1.000
_cell.length_c   1.000
_cell.angle_alpha   90.00
_cell.angle_beta   90.00
_cell.angle_gamma   90.00
#
_symmetry.space_group_name_H-M   'P 1'
#
loop_
_entity.id
_entity.type
_entity.pdbx_description
1 polymer ?
#
loop_
_entity_poly.entity_id
_entity_poly.type
_entity_poly.pdbx_seq_one_letter_code
_entity_poly.pdbx_strand_id
1 'polypeptide(L)' 'MRALLEDHGLPLVQLKERRRDLIVALMGQHGPLSERQIAEIAAIQSAIVAFEAVLDDLDAEAEVALRDRAA' A
#
# COMPACT_ATOMS: atom_id res chain seq x y z
N MET A 1 -5.90 22.23 -7.77
CA MET A 1 -5.18 21.39 -8.75
C MET A 1 -4.67 20.18 -7.97
N ARG A 2 -5.40 19.04 -8.04
CA ARG A 2 -4.97 17.80 -7.37
C ARG A 2 -3.69 17.39 -8.06
N ALA A 3 -2.55 17.37 -7.36
CA ALA A 3 -1.33 16.84 -7.93
C ALA A 3 -1.67 15.43 -8.40
N LEU A 4 -1.64 15.23 -9.73
CA LEU A 4 -1.59 13.91 -10.32
C LEU A 4 -0.28 13.35 -9.76
N LEU A 5 -0.35 12.54 -8.71
CA LEU A 5 0.80 11.73 -8.31
C LEU A 5 1.16 10.95 -9.56
N GLU A 6 2.41 11.07 -10.00
CA GLU A 6 2.90 10.32 -11.15
C GLU A 6 2.51 8.86 -10.96
N ASP A 7 1.80 8.30 -11.95
CA ASP A 7 1.50 6.88 -11.94
C ASP A 7 2.82 6.14 -12.16
N HIS A 8 3.48 5.80 -11.05
CA HIS A 8 4.75 5.11 -11.06
C HIS A 8 4.63 3.69 -11.65
N GLY A 9 3.43 3.21 -11.99
CA GLY A 9 3.18 1.86 -12.53
C GLY A 9 3.51 0.72 -11.56
N LEU A 10 3.95 1.07 -10.33
CA LEU A 10 4.32 0.12 -9.29
C LEU A 10 3.04 -0.35 -8.57
N PRO A 11 2.73 -1.66 -8.56
CA PRO A 11 1.50 -2.18 -7.98
C PRO A 11 1.26 -1.75 -6.53
N LEU A 12 2.32 -1.72 -5.71
CA LEU A 12 2.22 -1.30 -4.30
C LEU A 12 1.86 0.18 -4.14
N VAL A 13 2.40 1.04 -5.01
CA VAL A 13 2.07 2.47 -5.03
C VAL A 13 0.59 2.65 -5.38
N GLN A 14 0.13 1.98 -6.44
CA GLN A 14 -1.26 2.06 -6.89
C GLN A 14 -2.25 1.60 -5.81
N LEU A 15 -1.91 0.53 -5.07
CA LEU A 15 -2.72 0.06 -3.95
C LEU A 15 -2.77 1.08 -2.80
N LYS A 16 -1.63 1.67 -2.43
CA LYS A 16 -1.56 2.70 -1.38
C LYS A 16 -2.34 3.96 -1.76
N GLU A 17 -2.25 4.38 -3.02
CA GLU A 17 -3.00 5.51 -3.56
C GLU A 17 -4.50 5.25 -3.59
N ARG A 18 -4.92 4.07 -4.07
CA ARG A 18 -6.34 3.68 -4.04
C ARG A 18 -6.90 3.67 -2.62
N ARG A 19 -6.15 3.13 -1.64
CA ARG A 19 -6.54 3.17 -0.22
C ARG A 19 -6.71 4.60 0.27
N ARG A 20 -5.78 5.49 -0.07
CA ARG A 20 -5.82 6.91 0.31
C ARG A 20 -7.05 7.58 -0.29
N ASP A 21 -7.34 7.38 -1.57
CA ASP A 21 -8.50 7.97 -2.24
C ASP A 21 -9.81 7.50 -1.63
N LEU A 22 -9.93 6.22 -1.25
CA LEU A 22 -11.09 5.70 -0.52
C LEU A 22 -11.23 6.38 0.85
N ILE A 23 -10.16 6.46 1.63
CA ILE A 23 -10.20 7.12 2.96
C ILE A 23 -10.59 8.59 2.80
N VAL A 24 -9.99 9.31 1.86
CA VAL A 24 -10.31 10.72 1.58
C VAL A 24 -11.76 10.90 1.16
N ALA A 25 -12.32 9.98 0.36
CA ALA A 25 -13.74 10.02 -0.01
C ALA A 25 -14.68 9.78 1.19
N LEU A 26 -14.20 9.13 2.25
CA LEU A 26 -14.92 8.96 3.52
C LEU A 26 -14.77 10.16 4.45
N MET A 27 -13.74 10.99 4.26
CA MET A 27 -13.54 12.20 5.07
C MET A 27 -14.71 13.18 4.83
N GLY A 28 -15.48 13.45 5.88
CA GLY A 28 -16.66 14.31 5.83
C GLY A 28 -18.00 13.56 5.78
N GLN A 29 -17.99 12.22 5.73
CA GLN A 29 -19.21 11.46 6.02
C GLN A 29 -19.56 11.56 7.51
N HIS A 30 -20.81 11.86 7.80
CA HIS A 30 -21.36 11.81 9.15
C HIS A 30 -22.13 10.50 9.32
N GLY A 31 -21.65 9.63 10.22
CA GLY A 31 -22.26 8.33 10.51
C GLY A 31 -21.26 7.18 10.41
N PRO A 32 -21.68 5.95 10.79
CA PRO A 32 -20.83 4.77 10.70
C PRO A 32 -20.57 4.39 9.24
N LEU A 33 -19.38 3.85 8.98
CA LEU A 33 -19.05 3.25 7.69
C LEU A 33 -19.89 2.01 7.45
N SER A 34 -20.33 1.80 6.21
CA SER A 34 -21.00 0.56 5.81
C SER A 34 -20.01 -0.61 5.81
N GLU A 35 -20.52 -1.82 6.06
CA GLU A 35 -19.73 -3.06 5.98
C GLU A 35 -19.01 -3.21 4.64
N ARG A 36 -19.64 -2.76 3.55
CA ARG A 36 -19.04 -2.76 2.21
C ARG A 36 -17.82 -1.85 2.12
N GLN A 37 -17.89 -0.63 2.65
CA GLN A 37 -16.76 0.31 2.66
C GLN A 37 -15.60 -0.24 3.50
N ILE A 38 -15.92 -0.85 4.65
CA ILE A 38 -14.93 -1.50 5.51
C ILE A 38 -14.28 -2.68 4.77
N ALA A 39 -15.07 -3.54 4.13
CA ALA A 39 -14.57 -4.70 3.40
C ALA A 39 -13.66 -4.30 2.22
N GLU A 40 -14.00 -3.24 1.48
CA GLU A 40 -13.16 -2.76 0.38
C GLU A 40 -11.81 -2.24 0.87
N ILE A 41 -11.79 -1.43 1.94
CA ILE A 41 -10.55 -0.94 2.54
C ILE A 41 -9.71 -2.10 3.09
N ALA A 42 -10.34 -3.06 3.77
CA ALA A 42 -9.68 -4.24 4.32
C ALA A 42 -9.05 -5.13 3.23
N ALA A 43 -9.72 -5.29 2.08
CA ALA A 43 -9.18 -6.06 0.96
C ALA A 43 -7.92 -5.40 0.38
N ILE A 44 -7.94 -4.08 0.18
CA ILE A 44 -6.77 -3.33 -0.30
C ILE A 44 -5.64 -3.37 0.74
N GLN A 45 -5.96 -3.21 2.02
CA GLN A 45 -4.98 -3.31 3.09
C GLN A 45 -4.31 -4.69 3.13
N SER A 46 -5.07 -5.76 2.93
CA SER A 46 -4.55 -7.13 2.90
C SER A 46 -3.59 -7.35 1.73
N ALA A 47 -3.93 -6.81 0.55
CA ALA A 47 -3.04 -6.85 -0.61
C ALA A 47 -1.74 -6.09 -0.35
N ILE A 48 -1.81 -4.87 0.21
CA ILE A 48 -0.62 -4.07 0.56
C ILE A 48 0.32 -4.85 1.47
N VAL A 49 -0.22 -5.44 2.55
CA VAL A 49 0.59 -6.21 3.52
C VAL A 49 1.26 -7.41 2.87
N ALA A 50 0.55 -8.12 1.98
CA ALA A 50 1.14 -9.25 1.25
C ALA A 50 2.30 -8.84 0.35
N PHE A 51 2.19 -7.68 -0.32
CA PHE A 51 3.30 -7.13 -1.11
C PHE A 51 4.46 -6.68 -0.23
N GLU A 52 4.19 -5.98 0.87
CA GLU A 52 5.22 -5.51 1.80
C GLU A 52 6.01 -6.67 2.40
N ALA A 53 5.36 -7.77 2.77
CA ALA A 53 6.05 -8.95 3.30
C ALA A 53 7.08 -9.53 2.31
N VAL A 54 6.73 -9.61 1.02
CA VAL A 54 7.66 -10.11 -0.01
C VAL A 54 8.82 -9.14 -0.21
N LEU A 55 8.56 -7.83 -0.15
CA LEU A 55 9.62 -6.83 -0.26
C LEU A 55 10.56 -6.87 0.94
N ASP A 56 10.02 -6.99 2.15
CA ASP A 56 10.80 -7.10 3.39
C ASP A 56 11.74 -8.32 3.34
N ASP A 57 11.23 -9.47 2.87
CA ASP A 57 12.04 -10.69 2.68
C ASP A 57 13.16 -10.45 1.66
N LEU A 58 12.85 -9.82 0.52
CA LEU A 58 13.84 -9.52 -0.53
C LEU A 58 14.90 -8.50 -0.08
N ASP A 59 14.50 -7.48 0.65
CA ASP A 59 15.40 -6.47 1.19
C ASP A 59 16.37 -7.10 2.20
N ALA A 60 15.87 -8.00 3.06
CA ALA A 60 16.71 -8.76 3.98
C ALA A 60 17.71 -9.67 3.25
N GLU A 61 17.28 -10.40 2.21
CA GLU A 61 18.18 -11.20 1.37
C GLU A 61 19.25 -10.35 0.67
N ALA A 62 18.87 -9.18 0.15
CA ALA A 62 19.78 -8.26 -0.52
C ALA A 62 20.83 -7.70 0.46
N GLU A 63 20.44 -7.35 1.69
CA GLU A 63 21.38 -6.91 2.72
C GLU A 63 22.42 -7.99 3.06
N VAL A 64 21.99 -9.24 3.21
CA VAL A 64 22.91 -10.37 3.46
C VAL A 64 23.88 -10.52 2.29
N ALA A 65 23.38 -10.53 1.06
CA ALA A 65 24.21 -10.64 -0.14
C ALA A 65 25.22 -9.49 -0.28
N LEU A 66 24.86 -8.27 0.12
CA LEU A 66 25.76 -7.13 0.14
C LEU A 66 26.83 -7.24 1.21
N ARG A 67 26.49 -7.74 2.41
CA ARG A 67 27.46 -7.99 3.49
C ARG A 67 28.48 -9.05 3.10
N ASP A 68 28.04 -10.16 2.51
CA ASP A 68 28.93 -11.24 2.08
C ASP A 68 29.92 -10.79 1.01
N ARG A 69 29.54 -9.84 0.14
CA ARG A 69 30.44 -9.26 -0.88
C ARG A 69 31.45 -8.28 -0.32
N ALA A 70 31.20 -7.73 0.86
CA ALA A 70 32.07 -6.75 1.51
C ALA A 70 33.07 -7.40 2.49
N ALA A 71 32.93 -8.70 2.77
CA ALA A 71 33.81 -9.51 3.61
C ALA A 71 34.93 -10.17 2.78
#